data_AF-A0A7J2JNI7-F1
#
_entry.id   AF-A0A7J2JNI7-F1
#
_cell.length_a   1.000
_cell.length_b   1.000
_cell.length_c   1.000
_cell.angle_alpha   90.00
_cell.angle_beta   90.00
_cell.angle_gamma   90.00
#
_symmetry.space_group_name_H-M   'P 1'
#
loop_
_entity.id
_entity.type
_entity.pdbx_description
1 polymer ?
#
loop_
_entity_poly.entity_id
_entity_poly.type
_entity_poly.pdbx_seq_one_letter_code
_entity_poly.pdbx_strand_id
1 'polypeptide(L)'
;MLRSSRSWRRSRAPAVRRRRRRVPPTLKKVLVEAIYGVLFAVFTFPIALFIAELGVWVLIVWMQPQDVILSNFYLVLVMIQALFLLIPAYNKQPVRLIVAAIV
;
A
#
# COMPACT_ATOMS: atom_id res chain seq x y z
N MET A 1 3.41 -72.30 -8.74
CA MET A 1 2.92 -72.07 -7.37
C MET A 1 3.09 -70.58 -7.03
N LEU A 2 2.00 -69.95 -6.56
CA LEU A 2 1.92 -68.72 -5.73
C LEU A 2 2.54 -67.41 -6.29
N ARG A 3 1.77 -66.53 -6.95
CA ARG A 3 1.02 -65.35 -6.41
C ARG A 3 1.80 -64.41 -5.48
N SER A 4 2.04 -63.17 -5.96
CA SER A 4 1.94 -61.88 -5.23
C SER A 4 2.56 -60.78 -6.13
N SER A 5 1.87 -60.11 -7.06
CA SER A 5 0.86 -59.06 -6.92
C SER A 5 1.16 -57.95 -5.90
N ARG A 6 1.43 -56.75 -6.44
CA ARG A 6 1.14 -55.41 -5.87
C ARG A 6 2.03 -54.91 -4.73
N SER A 7 2.87 -53.94 -5.06
CA SER A 7 2.78 -52.62 -4.42
C SER A 7 3.23 -51.51 -5.37
N TRP A 8 2.37 -51.26 -6.36
CA TRP A 8 2.16 -49.93 -6.92
C TRP A 8 2.08 -48.91 -5.78
N ARG A 9 2.66 -47.72 -5.98
CA ARG A 9 2.56 -46.56 -5.08
C ARG A 9 3.24 -46.69 -3.70
N ARG A 10 4.57 -46.58 -3.69
CA ARG A 10 5.16 -45.52 -2.87
C ARG A 10 4.82 -44.19 -3.57
N SER A 11 3.55 -43.75 -3.53
CA SER A 11 3.10 -42.82 -2.50
C SER A 11 4.24 -41.81 -2.33
N ARG A 12 4.35 -40.82 -3.23
CA ARG A 12 3.68 -39.54 -2.98
C ARG A 12 3.49 -39.38 -1.48
N ALA A 13 4.59 -39.31 -0.74
CA ALA A 13 4.60 -38.44 0.40
C ALA A 13 4.19 -37.10 -0.21
N PRO A 14 3.02 -36.52 0.12
CA PRO A 14 2.94 -35.09 0.02
C PRO A 14 4.03 -34.66 0.99
N ALA A 15 5.23 -34.35 0.48
CA ALA A 15 6.24 -33.64 1.25
C ALA A 15 5.47 -32.42 1.70
N VAL A 16 5.03 -32.54 2.95
CA VAL A 16 3.94 -31.78 3.52
C VAL A 16 4.28 -30.38 3.14
N ARG A 17 3.37 -29.78 2.37
CA ARG A 17 3.35 -28.37 2.03
C ARG A 17 3.39 -27.71 3.40
N ARG A 18 4.59 -27.54 3.95
CA ARG A 18 4.91 -26.71 5.10
C ARG A 18 4.76 -25.33 4.50
N ARG A 19 3.50 -24.98 4.22
CA ARG A 19 2.93 -23.69 4.56
C ARG A 19 3.52 -23.43 5.93
N ARG A 20 4.67 -22.76 5.94
CA ARG A 20 5.06 -21.91 7.04
C ARG A 20 3.94 -20.86 7.10
N ARG A 21 2.79 -21.27 7.63
CA ARG A 21 1.97 -20.46 8.51
C ARG A 21 2.84 -20.26 9.76
N ARG A 22 3.94 -19.53 9.61
CA ARG A 22 4.65 -18.96 10.75
C ARG A 22 3.84 -17.72 11.09
N VAL A 23 2.90 -17.94 12.01
CA VAL A 23 2.61 -17.15 13.21
C VAL A 23 3.19 -15.72 13.19
N PRO A 24 2.37 -14.71 13.51
CA PRO A 24 2.62 -13.33 13.14
C PRO A 24 3.74 -12.67 13.96
N PRO A 25 4.69 -11.98 13.31
CA PRO A 25 5.48 -10.95 13.97
C PRO A 25 4.78 -9.60 13.76
N THR A 26 3.48 -9.50 14.07
CA THR A 26 2.65 -8.41 13.53
C THR A 26 2.96 -7.06 14.15
N LEU A 27 3.20 -6.95 15.46
CA LEU A 27 3.33 -5.62 16.07
C LEU A 27 4.60 -4.86 15.66
N LYS A 28 5.78 -5.49 15.76
CA LYS A 28 7.05 -4.84 15.38
C LYS A 28 7.07 -4.48 13.88
N LYS A 29 6.52 -5.36 13.04
CA LYS A 29 6.45 -5.12 11.61
C LYS A 29 5.46 -4.00 11.27
N VAL A 30 4.28 -3.98 11.90
CA VAL A 30 3.29 -2.92 11.77
C VAL A 30 3.85 -1.59 12.26
N LEU A 31 4.59 -1.57 13.37
CA LEU A 31 5.22 -0.36 13.89
C LEU A 31 6.26 0.20 12.93
N VAL A 32 7.15 -0.66 12.41
CA VAL A 32 8.17 -0.26 11.43
C VAL A 32 7.51 0.27 10.15
N GLU A 33 6.47 -0.39 9.68
CA GLU A 33 5.74 0.02 8.47
C GLU A 33 4.95 1.32 8.68
N ALA A 34 4.38 1.53 9.87
CA ALA A 34 3.74 2.78 10.25
C ALA A 34 4.77 3.93 10.33
N ILE A 35 5.96 3.69 10.89
CA ILE A 35 7.05 4.68 10.93
C ILE A 35 7.48 5.06 9.50
N TYR A 36 7.66 4.08 8.61
CA TYR A 36 7.96 4.35 7.21
C TYR A 36 6.84 5.11 6.50
N GLY A 37 5.57 4.78 6.79
CA GLY A 37 4.41 5.50 6.27
C GLY A 37 4.36 6.96 6.74
N VAL A 38 4.64 7.20 8.02
CA VAL A 38 4.70 8.55 8.60
C VAL A 38 5.86 9.34 8.02
N LEU A 39 7.06 8.76 7.96
CA LEU A 39 8.22 9.39 7.31
C LEU A 39 7.90 9.78 5.87
N PHE A 40 7.32 8.86 5.10
CA PHE A 40 6.90 9.12 3.74
C PHE A 40 5.89 10.27 3.67
N ALA A 41 4.84 10.25 4.50
CA ALA A 41 3.84 11.32 4.55
C ALA A 41 4.45 12.69 4.93
N VAL A 42 5.41 12.72 5.86
CA VAL A 42 6.11 13.95 6.28
C VAL A 42 6.93 14.54 5.14
N PHE A 43 7.49 13.71 4.24
CA PHE A 43 8.21 14.22 3.07
C PHE A 43 7.28 14.58 1.91
N THR A 44 6.23 13.81 1.66
CA THR A 44 5.35 14.03 0.51
C THR A 44 4.35 15.16 0.73
N PHE A 45 3.87 15.36 1.96
CA PHE A 45 2.85 16.38 2.26
C PHE A 45 3.33 17.82 1.99
N PRO A 46 4.51 18.26 2.47
CA PRO A 46 5.01 19.61 2.17
C PRO A 46 5.20 19.83 0.68
N ILE A 47 5.71 18.83 -0.05
CA ILE A 47 5.90 18.89 -1.50
C ILE A 47 4.55 19.06 -2.20
N ALA A 48 3.55 18.27 -1.80
CA ALA A 48 2.19 18.37 -2.34
C ALA A 48 1.57 19.75 -2.07
N LEU A 49 1.79 20.30 -0.87
CA LEU A 49 1.30 21.63 -0.49
C LEU A 49 1.95 22.71 -1.36
N PHE A 50 3.27 22.69 -1.54
CA PHE A 50 3.97 23.64 -2.41
C PHE A 50 3.45 23.59 -3.86
N ILE A 51 3.22 22.40 -4.41
CA ILE A 51 2.68 22.24 -5.77
C ILE A 51 1.28 22.84 -5.86
N ALA A 52 0.41 22.55 -4.88
CA ALA A 52 -0.94 23.07 -4.85
C ALA A 52 -0.97 24.61 -4.67
N GLU A 53 -0.08 25.15 -3.83
CA GLU A 53 0.09 26.59 -3.62
C GLU A 53 0.54 27.30 -4.90
N LEU A 54 1.51 26.74 -5.64
CA LEU A 54 1.90 27.26 -6.95
C LEU A 54 0.72 27.29 -7.94
N GLY A 55 -0.16 26.28 -7.89
CA GLY A 55 -1.41 26.28 -8.65
C GLY A 55 -2.31 27.47 -8.29
N VAL A 56 -2.44 27.80 -6.99
CA VAL A 56 -3.19 28.97 -6.52
C VAL A 56 -2.59 30.27 -7.04
N TRP A 57 -1.26 30.41 -6.99
CA TRP A 57 -0.56 31.57 -7.54
C TRP A 57 -0.87 31.80 -9.01
N VAL A 58 -0.80 30.75 -9.83
CA VAL A 58 -1.11 30.84 -11.26
C VAL A 58 -2.57 31.25 -11.50
N LEU A 59 -3.51 30.67 -10.74
CA LEU A 59 -4.94 30.99 -10.88
C LEU A 59 -5.27 32.43 -10.43
N ILE A 60 -4.57 32.95 -9.42
CA ILE A 60 -4.68 34.37 -9.02
C ILE A 60 -4.21 35.28 -10.16
N VAL A 61 -3.07 34.98 -10.79
CA VAL A 61 -2.56 35.75 -11.94
C VAL A 61 -3.56 35.72 -13.10
N TRP A 62 -4.29 34.63 -13.28
CA TRP A 62 -5.32 34.47 -14.30
C TRP A 62 -6.67 35.08 -13.91
N MET A 63 -6.73 35.84 -12.81
CA MET A 63 -7.92 36.51 -12.28
C MET A 63 -9.12 35.58 -12.13
N GLN A 64 -8.89 34.33 -11.74
CA GLN A 64 -9.97 33.38 -11.52
C GLN A 64 -10.77 33.71 -10.26
N PRO A 65 -12.08 33.40 -10.24
CA PRO A 65 -12.90 33.58 -9.05
C PRO A 65 -12.42 32.66 -7.91
N GLN A 66 -12.59 33.12 -6.67
CA GLN A 66 -12.09 32.42 -5.48
C GLN A 66 -12.61 30.98 -5.35
N ASP A 67 -13.86 30.73 -5.74
CA ASP A 67 -14.47 29.39 -5.71
C ASP A 67 -13.71 28.40 -6.59
N VAL A 68 -13.28 28.85 -7.78
CA VAL A 68 -12.52 28.03 -8.74
C VAL A 68 -11.11 27.78 -8.21
N ILE A 69 -10.49 28.77 -7.58
CA ILE A 69 -9.16 28.65 -6.97
C ILE A 69 -9.17 27.59 -5.86
N LEU A 70 -10.13 27.68 -4.94
CA LEU A 70 -10.25 26.73 -3.83
C LEU A 70 -10.58 25.32 -4.32
N SER A 71 -11.51 25.19 -5.27
CA SER A 71 -11.85 23.88 -5.84
C SER A 71 -10.62 23.22 -6.48
N ASN A 72 -9.85 23.95 -7.29
CA ASN A 72 -8.65 23.40 -7.92
C ASN A 72 -7.55 23.09 -6.90
N PHE A 73 -7.36 23.94 -5.89
CA PHE A 73 -6.39 23.70 -4.82
C PHE A 73 -6.66 22.37 -4.12
N TYR A 74 -7.90 22.14 -3.65
CA TYR A 74 -8.25 20.89 -2.99
C TYR A 74 -8.17 19.69 -3.92
N LEU A 75 -8.60 19.83 -5.18
CA LEU A 75 -8.56 18.75 -6.16
C LEU A 75 -7.11 18.32 -6.44
N VAL A 76 -6.21 19.28 -6.68
CA VAL A 76 -4.77 19.02 -6.91
C VAL A 76 -4.14 18.38 -5.67
N LEU A 77 -4.44 18.90 -4.47
CA LEU A 77 -3.91 18.35 -3.22
C LEU A 77 -4.35 16.89 -3.03
N VAL A 78 -5.64 16.59 -3.23
CA VAL A 78 -6.17 15.22 -3.12
C VAL A 78 -5.58 14.30 -4.19
N MET A 79 -5.44 14.76 -5.44
CA MET A 79 -4.83 13.97 -6.52
C MET A 79 -3.38 13.61 -6.22
N ILE A 80 -2.58 14.58 -5.78
CA ILE A 80 -1.16 14.35 -5.45
C ILE A 80 -1.05 13.37 -4.27
N GLN A 81 -1.88 13.53 -3.24
CA GLN A 81 -1.91 12.60 -2.11
C GLN A 81 -2.34 11.19 -2.52
N ALA A 82 -3.31 11.06 -3.43
CA ALA A 82 -3.73 9.78 -3.99
C ALA A 82 -2.62 9.10 -4.81
N LEU A 83 -1.87 9.87 -5.61
CA LEU A 83 -0.70 9.40 -6.34
C LEU A 83 0.37 8.86 -5.40
N PHE A 84 0.66 9.59 -4.32
CA PHE A 84 1.61 9.15 -3.30
C PHE A 84 1.14 7.92 -2.55
N LEU A 85 -0.18 7.75 -2.32
CA LEU A 85 -0.75 6.55 -1.72
C LEU A 85 -0.69 5.32 -2.66
N LEU A 86 -0.65 5.55 -3.98
CA LEU A 86 -0.57 4.47 -4.97
C LEU A 86 0.77 3.71 -4.91
N ILE A 87 1.87 4.42 -4.61
CA ILE A 87 3.23 3.86 -4.49
C ILE A 87 3.28 2.73 -3.44
N PRO A 88 2.86 2.94 -2.17
CA PRO A 88 2.78 1.87 -1.19
C PRO A 88 1.76 0.79 -1.59
N ALA A 89 0.59 1.17 -2.15
CA ALA A 89 -0.44 0.21 -2.56
C ALA A 89 0.07 -0.81 -3.61
N TYR A 90 0.88 -0.35 -4.57
CA TYR A 90 1.45 -1.19 -5.63
C TYR A 90 2.47 -2.22 -5.08
N ASN A 91 3.22 -1.87 -4.04
CA ASN A 91 4.30 -2.71 -3.52
C ASN A 91 3.84 -3.88 -2.61
N LYS A 92 2.53 -4.15 -2.50
CA LYS A 92 1.86 -5.25 -1.75
C LYS A 92 2.24 -5.41 -0.26
N GLN A 93 3.16 -4.64 0.29
CA GLN A 93 3.52 -4.64 1.72
C GLN A 93 2.41 -4.05 2.61
N PRO A 94 1.78 -2.90 2.26
CA PRO A 94 0.80 -2.25 3.15
C PRO A 94 -0.64 -2.75 2.97
N VAL A 95 -0.94 -3.49 1.90
CA VAL A 95 -2.26 -4.17 1.74
C VAL A 95 -2.48 -5.15 2.89
N ARG A 96 -1.42 -5.76 3.43
CA ARG A 96 -1.52 -6.58 4.64
C ARG A 96 -1.83 -5.78 5.91
N LEU A 97 -1.44 -4.52 5.96
CA LEU A 97 -1.63 -3.64 7.12
C LEU A 97 -3.04 -3.04 7.12
N ILE A 98 -3.58 -2.66 5.96
CA ILE A 98 -4.99 -2.24 5.83
C ILE A 98 -5.93 -3.42 6.09
N VAL A 99 -5.63 -4.61 5.54
CA VAL A 99 -6.43 -5.81 5.82
C VAL A 99 -6.31 -6.25 7.28
N ALA A 100 -5.16 -6.09 7.94
CA ALA A 100 -5.00 -6.44 9.37
C ALA A 100 -5.46 -5.34 10.34
N ALA A 101 -5.68 -4.11 9.88
CA ALA A 101 -6.31 -3.05 10.67
C ALA A 101 -7.84 -3.11 10.59
N ILE A 102 -8.38 -3.69 9.50
CA ILE A 102 -9.82 -3.87 9.28
C ILE A 102 -10.32 -5.24 9.79
N VAL A 103 -9.49 -6.29 9.77
CA VAL A 103 -9.78 -7.64 10.32
C VAL A 103 -9.24 -7.77 11.73
#